data_AF-A0A838UQN1-F1
#
_entry.id   AF-A0A838UQN1-F1
#
_cell.length_a   1.000
_cell.length_b   1.000
_cell.length_c   1.000
_cell.angle_alpha   90.00
_cell.angle_beta   90.00
_cell.angle_gamma   90.00
#
_symmetry.space_group_name_H-M   'P 1'
#
loop_
_entity.id
_entity.type
_entity.pdbx_description
1 polymer ?
#
loop_
_entity_poly.entity_id
_entity_poly.type
_entity_poly.pdbx_seq_one_letter_code
_entity_poly.pdbx_strand_id
1 'polypeptide(L)'
;HGVRKINIDTDNRMAMTGAIRKVFAETPGEFDPRKYLKPAMTAMTAVCRQRFEEFGAAGQADKIKPVTMAAMARRYAAGELSPRFGVALQAAE
;
A
#
# COMPACT_ATOMS: atom_id res chain seq x y z
N HIS A 1 -11.23 -15.05 7.34
CA HIS A 1 -10.54 -15.12 6.02
C HIS A 1 -9.28 -14.23 6.07
N GLY A 2 -8.08 -14.81 6.03
CA GLY A 2 -6.81 -14.18 6.47
C GLY A 2 -6.04 -13.35 5.44
N VAL A 3 -6.71 -12.54 4.61
CA VAL A 3 -6.04 -11.69 3.61
C VAL A 3 -5.21 -10.59 4.30
N ARG A 4 -3.93 -10.42 3.91
CA ARG A 4 -2.99 -9.42 4.48
C ARG A 4 -2.30 -8.53 3.44
N LYS A 5 -2.58 -8.73 2.15
CA LYS A 5 -2.05 -7.94 1.04
C LYS A 5 -3.13 -7.80 -0.03
N ILE A 6 -3.44 -6.57 -0.44
CA ILE A 6 -4.40 -6.24 -1.49
C ILE A 6 -3.65 -5.50 -2.60
N ASN A 7 -3.75 -5.96 -3.84
CA ASN A 7 -3.11 -5.33 -4.99
C ASN A 7 -4.08 -4.32 -5.61
N ILE A 8 -3.61 -3.08 -5.81
CA ILE A 8 -4.41 -2.00 -6.42
C ILE A 8 -3.55 -1.28 -7.45
N ASP A 9 -4.05 -1.22 -8.68
CA ASP A 9 -3.37 -0.54 -9.79
C ASP A 9 -4.38 0.24 -10.63
N THR A 10 -5.44 -0.43 -11.12
CA THR A 10 -6.46 0.18 -11.98
C THR A 10 -7.07 1.47 -11.40
N ASP A 11 -7.41 1.49 -10.12
CA ASP A 11 -7.97 2.69 -9.45
C ASP A 11 -7.01 3.88 -9.51
N ASN A 12 -5.71 3.64 -9.29
CA ASN A 12 -4.69 4.69 -9.34
C ASN A 12 -4.55 5.24 -10.77
N ARG A 13 -4.53 4.36 -11.77
CA ARG A 13 -4.48 4.76 -13.19
C ARG A 13 -5.69 5.59 -13.58
N MET A 14 -6.89 5.20 -13.16
CA MET A 14 -8.13 5.94 -13.42
C MET A 14 -8.12 7.31 -12.74
N ALA A 15 -7.69 7.38 -11.47
CA ALA A 15 -7.64 8.64 -10.72
C ALA A 15 -6.67 9.64 -11.37
N MET A 16 -5.46 9.20 -11.73
CA MET A 16 -4.49 10.03 -12.43
C MET A 16 -5.01 10.48 -13.79
N THR A 17 -5.52 9.55 -14.59
CA THR A 17 -6.03 9.85 -15.94
C THR A 17 -7.21 10.82 -15.89
N GLY A 18 -8.15 10.63 -14.97
CA GLY A 18 -9.29 11.52 -14.78
C GLY A 18 -8.86 12.95 -14.43
N ALA A 19 -7.92 13.09 -13.51
CA ALA A 19 -7.37 14.39 -13.12
C ALA A 19 -6.64 15.10 -14.27
N ILE A 20 -5.86 14.37 -15.07
CA ILE A 20 -5.18 14.92 -16.26
C ILE A 20 -6.20 15.38 -17.30
N ARG A 21 -7.21 14.55 -17.61
CA ARG A 21 -8.27 14.90 -18.57
C ARG A 21 -9.04 16.15 -18.14
N LYS A 22 -9.26 16.33 -16.83
CA LYS A 22 -9.87 17.55 -16.29
C LYS A 22 -9.03 18.79 -16.59
N VAL A 23 -7.73 18.78 -16.31
CA VAL A 23 -6.83 19.91 -16.61
C VAL A 23 -6.80 20.21 -18.10
N PHE A 24 -6.72 19.19 -18.95
CA PHE A 24 -6.73 19.39 -20.41
C PHE A 24 -8.04 19.99 -20.92
N ALA A 25 -9.18 19.68 -20.29
CA ALA A 25 -10.47 20.25 -20.65
C ALA A 25 -10.66 21.69 -20.12
N GLU A 26 -10.23 21.96 -18.88
CA GLU A 26 -10.44 23.25 -18.21
C GLU A 26 -9.37 24.29 -18.58
N THR A 27 -8.17 23.86 -18.99
CA THR A 27 -7.05 24.74 -19.35
C THR A 27 -6.31 24.20 -20.58
N PRO A 28 -6.91 24.24 -21.77
CA PRO A 28 -6.38 23.59 -22.97
C PRO A 28 -5.04 24.13 -23.47
N GLY A 29 -4.66 25.35 -23.08
CA GLY A 29 -3.33 25.92 -23.36
C GLY A 29 -2.24 25.52 -22.37
N GLU A 30 -2.58 24.80 -21.30
CA GLU A 30 -1.60 24.33 -20.32
C GLU A 30 -0.80 23.16 -20.88
N PHE A 31 0.51 23.35 -20.97
CA PHE A 31 1.43 22.37 -21.56
C PHE A 31 2.50 21.90 -20.56
N ASP A 32 2.67 22.60 -19.43
CA ASP A 32 3.66 22.24 -18.42
C ASP A 32 3.24 20.93 -17.73
N PRO A 33 4.04 19.84 -17.83
CA PRO A 33 3.71 18.58 -17.19
C PRO A 33 3.41 18.66 -15.72
N ARG A 34 4.06 19.58 -15.01
CA ARG A 34 3.87 19.74 -13.57
C ARG A 34 2.45 20.21 -13.25
N LYS A 35 1.78 20.91 -14.17
CA LYS A 35 0.46 21.51 -13.95
C LYS A 35 -0.67 20.48 -14.05
N TYR A 36 -0.51 19.43 -14.86
CA TYR A 36 -1.45 18.31 -14.89
C TYR A 36 -1.00 17.09 -14.07
N LEU A 37 0.30 16.88 -13.85
CA LEU A 37 0.79 15.78 -13.02
C LEU A 37 0.64 16.05 -11.51
N LYS A 38 0.74 17.29 -11.04
CA LYS A 38 0.45 17.63 -9.63
C LYS A 38 -0.97 17.24 -9.23
N PRO A 39 -2.04 17.66 -9.93
CA PRO A 39 -3.40 17.22 -9.58
C PRO A 39 -3.59 15.71 -9.76
N ALA A 40 -2.93 15.06 -10.73
CA ALA A 40 -2.93 13.61 -10.86
C ALA A 40 -2.35 12.90 -9.63
N MET A 41 -1.22 13.37 -9.12
CA MET A 41 -0.60 12.86 -7.90
C MET A 41 -1.49 13.07 -6.68
N THR A 42 -2.15 14.23 -6.56
CA THR A 42 -3.12 14.48 -5.49
C THR A 42 -4.29 13.49 -5.56
N ALA A 43 -4.86 13.26 -6.75
CA ALA A 43 -5.96 12.32 -6.93
C ALA A 43 -5.56 10.87 -6.57
N MET A 44 -4.40 10.41 -7.04
CA MET A 44 -3.86 9.10 -6.66
C MET A 44 -3.58 8.99 -5.16
N THR A 45 -3.05 10.05 -4.54
CA THR A 45 -2.77 10.07 -3.10
C THR A 45 -4.04 9.92 -2.28
N ALA A 46 -5.16 10.54 -2.72
CA ALA A 46 -6.45 10.39 -2.07
C ALA A 46 -6.94 8.93 -2.12
N VAL A 47 -6.81 8.26 -3.27
CA VAL A 47 -7.13 6.82 -3.41
C VAL A 47 -6.29 5.98 -2.45
N CYS A 48 -4.96 6.15 -2.45
CA CYS A 48 -4.08 5.40 -1.55
C CYS A 48 -4.44 5.62 -0.07
N ARG A 49 -4.71 6.85 0.35
CA ARG A 49 -5.12 7.18 1.71
C ARG A 49 -6.40 6.44 2.10
N GLN A 50 -7.44 6.53 1.26
CA GLN A 50 -8.70 5.85 1.48
C GLN A 50 -8.50 4.34 1.63
N ARG A 51 -7.68 3.71 0.77
CA ARG A 51 -7.40 2.27 0.86
C ARG A 51 -6.65 1.89 2.13
N PHE A 52 -5.71 2.71 2.59
CA PHE A 52 -5.02 2.44 3.86
C PHE A 52 -5.97 2.51 5.07
N GLU A 53 -6.96 3.40 5.04
CA GLU A 53 -8.00 3.48 6.07
C GLU A 53 -8.95 2.27 6.00
N GLU A 54 -9.49 1.96 4.81
CA GLU A 54 -10.38 0.81 4.56
C GLU A 54 -9.75 -0.54 4.93
N PHE A 55 -8.44 -0.69 4.75
CA PHE A 55 -7.72 -1.92 5.07
C PHE A 55 -7.14 -1.94 6.49
N GLY A 56 -7.40 -0.92 7.31
CA GLY A 56 -6.94 -0.84 8.70
C GLY A 56 -5.41 -0.71 8.86
N ALA A 57 -4.73 -0.26 7.81
CA ALA A 57 -3.27 -0.06 7.80
C ALA A 57 -2.86 1.33 8.32
N ALA A 58 -3.79 2.30 8.33
CA ALA A 58 -3.56 3.63 8.91
C ALA A 58 -3.10 3.52 10.38
N GLY A 59 -2.02 4.23 10.73
CA GLY A 59 -1.46 4.25 12.08
C GLY A 59 -0.69 3.00 12.52
N GLN A 60 -0.45 2.01 11.64
CA GLN A 60 0.31 0.81 11.99
C GLN A 60 1.83 1.00 11.81
N ALA A 61 2.28 2.00 11.06
CA ALA A 61 3.69 2.18 10.68
C ALA A 61 4.63 2.26 11.89
N ASP A 62 4.31 3.09 12.88
CA ASP A 62 5.17 3.32 14.06
C ASP A 62 5.28 2.11 14.99
N LYS A 63 4.41 1.11 14.83
CA LYS A 63 4.44 -0.14 15.62
C LYS A 63 5.42 -1.16 15.05
N ILE A 64 5.95 -0.93 13.84
CA ILE A 64 6.81 -1.87 13.13
C ILE A 64 8.27 -1.52 13.41
N LYS A 65 9.02 -2.48 13.94
CA LYS A 65 10.49 -2.41 14.00
C LYS A 65 11.05 -3.13 12.77
N PRO A 66 11.65 -2.43 11.79
CA PRO A 66 12.19 -3.06 10.60
C PRO A 66 13.32 -4.03 10.97
N VAL A 67 13.29 -5.23 10.37
CA VAL A 67 14.35 -6.23 10.52
C VAL A 67 15.18 -6.25 9.24
N THR A 68 16.50 -6.28 9.36
CA THR A 68 17.40 -6.35 8.21
C THR A 68 17.27 -7.68 7.48
N MET A 69 17.60 -7.71 6.19
CA MET A 69 17.53 -8.94 5.40
C MET A 69 18.46 -10.03 5.93
N ALA A 70 19.66 -9.68 6.42
CA ALA A 70 20.58 -10.64 7.04
C ALA A 70 20.03 -11.25 8.33
N ALA A 71 19.34 -10.45 9.16
CA ALA A 71 18.66 -10.98 10.34
C ALA A 71 17.48 -11.88 9.96
N MET A 72 16.67 -11.50 8.96
CA MET A 72 15.60 -12.35 8.44
C MET A 72 16.12 -13.68 7.88
N ALA A 73 17.23 -13.67 7.14
CA ALA A 73 17.86 -14.88 6.61
C ALA A 73 18.27 -15.86 7.73
N ARG A 74 18.83 -15.35 8.84
CA ARG A 74 19.15 -16.18 10.02
C ARG A 74 17.90 -16.82 10.64
N ARG A 75 16.80 -16.07 10.74
CA ARG A 75 15.53 -16.59 11.28
C ARG A 75 14.95 -17.71 10.40
N TYR A 76 15.07 -17.57 9.08
CA TYR A 76 14.73 -18.66 8.15
C TYR A 76 15.62 -19.88 8.35
N ALA A 77 16.94 -19.69 8.41
CA ALA A 77 17.89 -20.80 8.62
C ALA A 77 17.68 -21.53 9.96
N ALA A 78 17.27 -20.81 11.01
CA ALA A 78 16.93 -21.38 12.31
C ALA A 78 15.55 -22.06 12.35
N GLY A 79 14.74 -21.98 11.29
CA GLY A 79 13.41 -22.56 11.23
C GLY A 79 12.34 -21.81 12.05
N GLU A 80 12.63 -20.62 12.56
CA GLU A 80 11.70 -19.82 13.38
C GLU A 80 10.41 -19.44 12.63
N LEU A 81 10.50 -19.31 11.30
CA LEU A 81 9.40 -18.89 10.43
C LEU A 81 8.77 -20.07 9.67
N SER A 82 9.13 -21.29 10.02
CA SER A 82 8.54 -22.50 9.43
C SER A 82 7.04 -22.53 9.71
N PRO A 83 6.20 -22.82 8.69
CA PRO A 83 4.76 -22.93 8.90
C PRO A 83 4.45 -23.99 9.96
N ARG A 84 3.65 -23.60 10.96
CA ARG A 84 3.10 -24.54 11.94
C ARG A 84 1.68 -24.87 11.52
N PHE A 85 1.48 -26.08 11.02
CA PHE A 85 0.17 -26.60 10.70
C PHE A 85 -0.30 -27.49 11.86
N GLY A 86 -1.46 -27.20 12.46
CA GLY A 86 -2.14 -28.15 13.35
C GLY A 86 -1.71 -28.21 14.82
N VAL A 87 -1.34 -27.10 15.46
CA VAL A 87 -1.27 -27.05 16.94
C VAL A 87 -2.45 -26.21 17.43
N ALA A 88 -3.50 -26.91 17.90
CA ALA A 88 -4.49 -26.31 18.77
C ALA A 88 -3.75 -25.61 19.92
N LEU A 89 -4.22 -24.43 20.32
CA LEU A 89 -3.77 -23.74 21.53
C LEU A 89 -3.74 -24.75 22.70
N GLN A 90 -2.58 -25.32 23.00
CA GLN A 90 -2.35 -25.90 24.31
C GLN A 90 -2.18 -24.70 25.22
N ALA A 91 -3.26 -24.40 25.94
CA ALA A 91 -3.29 -23.41 27.00
C ALA A 91 -2.11 -23.68 27.95
N ALA A 92 -1.41 -22.61 28.33
CA ALA A 92 -0.49 -22.66 29.44
C ALA A 92 -1.31 -22.95 30.71
N GLU A 93 -1.04 -24.10 31.34
CA GLU A 93 -1.20 -24.28 32.78
C GLU A 93 -0.07 -23.58 33.53
#